data_AF-A0A9P0ATA9-F1
#
_entry.id   AF-A0A9P0ATA9-F1
#
_cell.length_a   1.000
_cell.length_b   1.000
_cell.length_c   1.000
_cell.angle_alpha   90.00
_cell.angle_beta   90.00
_cell.angle_gamma   90.00
#
_symmetry.space_group_name_H-M   'P 1'
#
loop_
_entity.id
_entity.type
_entity.pdbx_description
1 polymer ?
#
loop_
_entity_poly.entity_id
_entity_poly.type
_entity_poly.pdbx_seq_one_letter_code
_entity_poly.pdbx_strand_id
1 'polypeptide(L)'
;MCDIEVQIQKLVVHFCKMLPNHVNKWESVIKDANGPLKALVNFSDQLRHIEMANIKDIDDFCNIQNKLQYQILSSIEEEFSFLKPKIEALNTANHELKNKLSELERSTIPLDFDIGSPLIHGTAIQPSLSRVLKNGLQFWTFFSNAVKKINESFKSFDVRNETSVQELENSFKINIRDERLTYLLALTQYVDNERAIT
;
A
#
# COMPACT_ATOMS: atom_id res chain seq x y z
N MET A 1 -3.55 18.46 34.24
CA MET A 1 -2.90 17.60 33.22
C MET A 1 -1.54 18.18 32.90
N CYS A 2 -0.54 17.34 32.67
CA CYS A 2 0.75 17.78 32.18
C CYS A 2 0.60 18.27 30.73
N ASP A 3 1.17 19.41 30.35
CA ASP A 3 1.11 19.94 28.97
C ASP A 3 1.56 18.91 27.91
N ILE A 4 2.42 17.97 28.32
CA ILE A 4 2.93 16.86 27.50
C ILE A 4 1.81 15.89 27.11
N GLU A 5 0.91 15.51 28.03
CA GLU A 5 -0.17 14.56 27.73
C GLU A 5 -1.18 15.13 26.73
N VAL A 6 -1.45 16.44 26.81
CA VAL A 6 -2.33 17.14 25.86
C VAL A 6 -1.72 17.17 24.47
N GLN A 7 -0.39 17.37 24.37
CA GLN A 7 0.31 17.32 23.08
C GLN A 7 0.28 15.91 22.47
N ILE A 8 0.51 14.87 23.28
CA ILE A 8 0.50 13.48 22.82
C ILE A 8 -0.90 13.06 22.41
N GLN A 9 -1.94 13.46 23.14
CA GLN A 9 -3.31 13.21 22.75
C GLN A 9 -3.62 13.78 21.36
N LYS A 10 -3.17 15.00 21.06
CA LYS A 10 -3.35 15.58 19.71
C LYS A 10 -2.69 14.73 18.62
N LEU A 11 -1.49 14.21 18.90
CA LEU A 11 -0.78 13.31 17.97
C LEU A 11 -1.52 11.97 17.80
N VAL A 12 -2.06 11.41 18.88
CA VAL A 12 -2.89 10.18 18.84
C VAL A 12 -4.13 10.39 17.99
N VAL A 13 -4.88 11.47 18.21
CA VAL A 13 -6.07 11.82 17.41
C VAL A 13 -5.71 12.01 15.95
N HIS A 14 -4.65 12.77 15.67
CA HIS A 14 -4.20 13.02 14.31
C HIS A 14 -3.81 11.73 13.58
N PHE A 15 -3.03 10.86 14.23
CA PHE A 15 -2.63 9.57 13.69
C PHE A 15 -3.85 8.69 13.40
N CYS A 16 -4.79 8.58 14.34
CA CYS A 16 -6.00 7.78 14.18
C CYS A 16 -6.90 8.28 13.04
N LYS A 17 -7.05 9.59 12.88
CA LYS A 17 -7.80 10.21 11.75
C LYS A 17 -7.12 9.98 10.39
N MET A 18 -5.81 9.75 10.36
CA MET A 18 -5.08 9.46 9.13
C MET A 18 -5.28 8.03 8.63
N LEU A 19 -5.55 7.06 9.51
CA LEU A 19 -5.64 5.64 9.12
C LEU A 19 -6.71 5.36 8.05
N PRO A 20 -7.96 5.86 8.16
CA PRO A 20 -8.97 5.64 7.12
C PRO A 20 -8.58 6.28 5.79
N ASN A 21 -7.96 7.46 5.82
CA ASN A 21 -7.50 8.16 4.61
C ASN A 21 -6.38 7.38 3.92
N HIS A 22 -5.49 6.76 4.68
CA HIS A 22 -4.45 5.87 4.16
C HIS A 22 -5.08 4.67 3.43
N VAL A 23 -6.08 4.03 4.04
CA VAL A 23 -6.83 2.93 3.42
C VAL A 23 -7.50 3.36 2.12
N ASN A 24 -8.25 4.47 2.14
CA ASN A 24 -8.96 4.98 0.97
C ASN A 24 -7.99 5.31 -0.19
N LYS A 25 -6.82 5.88 0.13
CA LYS A 25 -5.79 6.17 -0.86
C LYS A 25 -5.21 4.90 -1.47
N TRP A 26 -4.95 3.88 -0.64
CA TRP A 26 -4.53 2.57 -1.11
C TRP A 26 -5.55 1.91 -2.02
N GLU A 27 -6.83 1.86 -1.62
CA GLU A 27 -7.90 1.29 -2.44
C GLU A 27 -8.01 2.00 -3.80
N SER A 28 -7.94 3.33 -3.80
CA SER A 28 -7.99 4.13 -5.02
C SER A 28 -6.81 3.84 -5.95
N VAL A 29 -5.57 3.82 -5.43
CA VAL A 29 -4.37 3.58 -6.24
C VAL A 29 -4.33 2.16 -6.80
N ILE A 30 -4.73 1.15 -6.01
CA ILE A 30 -4.82 -0.24 -6.49
C ILE A 30 -5.90 -0.38 -7.57
N LYS A 31 -7.05 0.27 -7.39
CA LYS A 31 -8.12 0.28 -8.39
C LYS A 31 -7.66 0.90 -9.71
N ASP A 32 -6.95 2.03 -9.65
CA ASP A 32 -6.38 2.69 -10.82
C ASP A 32 -5.32 1.84 -11.53
N ALA A 33 -4.50 1.10 -10.78
CA ALA A 33 -3.45 0.25 -11.32
C ALA A 33 -4.00 -1.00 -12.04
N ASN A 34 -5.24 -1.39 -11.77
CA ASN A 34 -5.86 -2.62 -12.29
C ASN A 34 -5.99 -2.63 -13.82
N GLY A 35 -6.28 -1.48 -14.44
CA GLY A 35 -6.37 -1.35 -15.90
C GLY A 35 -5.03 -1.66 -16.56
N PRO A 36 -3.97 -0.90 -16.25
CA PRO A 36 -2.62 -1.15 -16.76
C PRO A 36 -2.08 -2.55 -16.49
N LEU A 37 -2.35 -3.11 -15.29
CA LEU A 37 -1.93 -4.49 -14.97
C LEU A 37 -2.57 -5.51 -15.91
N LYS A 38 -3.88 -5.40 -16.17
CA LYS A 38 -4.57 -6.31 -17.10
C LYS A 38 -4.07 -6.16 -18.53
N ALA A 39 -3.83 -4.93 -18.97
CA ALA A 39 -3.26 -4.67 -20.29
C ALA A 39 -1.87 -5.31 -20.42
N LEU A 40 -1.03 -5.15 -19.39
CA LEU A 40 0.31 -5.70 -19.33
C LEU A 40 0.33 -7.23 -19.32
N VAL A 41 -0.58 -7.90 -18.61
CA VAL A 41 -0.78 -9.36 -18.70
C VAL A 41 -1.12 -9.75 -20.14
N ASN A 42 -2.12 -9.10 -20.75
CA ASN A 42 -2.54 -9.39 -22.12
C ASN A 42 -1.42 -9.19 -23.15
N PHE A 43 -0.67 -8.09 -23.05
CA PHE A 43 0.45 -7.81 -23.95
C PHE A 43 1.60 -8.80 -23.77
N SER A 44 1.87 -9.22 -22.54
CA SER A 44 2.86 -10.26 -22.26
C SER A 44 2.47 -11.59 -22.91
N ASP A 45 1.19 -11.96 -22.84
CA ASP A 45 0.66 -13.17 -23.47
C ASP A 45 0.75 -13.09 -24.99
N GLN A 46 0.34 -11.97 -25.57
CA GLN A 46 0.44 -11.71 -27.01
C GLN A 46 1.89 -11.81 -27.49
N LEU A 47 2.84 -11.22 -26.76
CA LEU A 47 4.26 -11.29 -27.11
C LEU A 47 4.73 -12.74 -27.20
N ARG A 48 4.41 -13.57 -26.19
CA ARG A 48 4.80 -14.99 -26.18
C ARG A 48 4.18 -15.75 -27.35
N HIS A 49 2.90 -15.51 -27.66
CA HIS A 49 2.25 -16.13 -28.81
C HIS A 49 2.87 -15.72 -30.15
N ILE A 50 3.23 -14.44 -30.30
CA ILE A 50 3.88 -13.96 -31.52
C ILE A 50 5.29 -14.51 -31.64
N GLU A 51 6.07 -14.58 -30.56
CA GLU A 51 7.40 -15.19 -30.55
C GLU A 51 7.35 -16.70 -30.88
N MET A 52 6.31 -17.41 -30.45
CA MET A 52 6.12 -18.84 -30.76
C MET A 52 5.56 -19.10 -32.16
N ALA A 53 4.95 -18.11 -32.80
CA ALA A 53 4.35 -18.28 -34.11
C ALA A 53 5.43 -18.50 -35.19
N ASN A 54 5.21 -19.50 -36.04
CA ASN A 54 6.05 -19.76 -37.21
C ASN A 54 5.17 -20.20 -38.38
N ILE A 55 4.78 -19.24 -39.21
CA ILE A 55 3.86 -19.47 -40.34
C ILE A 55 4.66 -19.43 -41.64
N LYS A 56 4.74 -20.59 -42.31
CA LYS A 56 5.53 -20.76 -43.53
C LYS A 56 4.86 -20.19 -44.79
N ASP A 57 3.53 -20.02 -44.75
CA ASP A 57 2.71 -19.65 -45.92
C ASP A 57 2.50 -18.14 -46.06
N ILE A 58 3.15 -17.32 -45.22
CA ILE A 58 3.06 -15.86 -45.26
C ILE A 58 4.41 -15.32 -45.77
N ASP A 59 4.37 -14.67 -46.92
CA ASP A 59 5.51 -13.90 -47.42
C ASP A 59 5.88 -12.80 -46.42
N ASP A 60 7.18 -12.69 -46.14
CA ASP A 60 7.74 -11.71 -45.21
C ASP A 60 7.24 -11.82 -43.75
N PHE A 61 6.79 -13.02 -43.35
CA PHE A 61 6.31 -13.30 -41.99
C PHE A 61 7.28 -12.79 -40.90
N CYS A 62 8.59 -12.98 -41.08
CA CYS A 62 9.61 -12.54 -40.14
C CYS A 62 9.57 -11.01 -39.89
N ASN A 63 9.42 -10.20 -40.95
CA ASN A 63 9.32 -8.75 -40.77
C ASN A 63 8.01 -8.33 -40.11
N ILE A 64 6.89 -9.00 -40.45
CA ILE A 64 5.59 -8.75 -39.80
C ILE A 64 5.68 -9.08 -38.30
N GLN A 65 6.24 -10.24 -37.98
CA GLN A 65 6.46 -10.70 -36.61
C GLN A 65 7.31 -9.70 -35.82
N ASN A 66 8.44 -9.24 -36.37
CA ASN A 66 9.31 -8.25 -35.73
C ASN A 66 8.60 -6.91 -35.50
N LYS A 67 7.80 -6.43 -36.47
CA LYS A 67 7.01 -5.19 -36.31
C LYS A 67 5.98 -5.31 -35.19
N LEU A 68 5.28 -6.44 -35.12
CA LEU A 68 4.29 -6.69 -34.07
C LEU A 68 4.95 -6.81 -32.69
N GLN A 69 6.08 -7.51 -32.58
CA GLN A 69 6.85 -7.59 -31.35
C GLN A 69 7.26 -6.20 -30.86
N TYR A 70 7.77 -5.36 -31.76
CA TYR A 70 8.15 -3.99 -31.41
C TYR A 70 6.96 -3.17 -30.90
N GLN A 71 5.81 -3.25 -31.57
CA GLN A 71 4.59 -2.56 -31.14
C GLN A 71 4.14 -3.01 -29.75
N ILE A 72 4.13 -4.32 -29.49
CA ILE A 72 3.73 -4.87 -28.18
C ILE A 72 4.71 -4.45 -27.09
N LEU A 73 6.01 -4.50 -27.35
CA LEU A 73 7.02 -4.03 -26.39
C LEU A 73 6.85 -2.55 -26.06
N SER A 74 6.55 -1.71 -27.07
CA SER A 74 6.22 -0.30 -26.86
C SER A 74 4.97 -0.13 -25.99
N SER A 75 3.90 -0.90 -26.23
CA SER A 75 2.69 -0.85 -25.41
C SER A 75 2.96 -1.32 -23.97
N ILE A 76 3.83 -2.31 -23.77
CA ILE A 76 4.24 -2.73 -22.42
C ILE A 76 4.98 -1.60 -21.70
N GLU A 77 5.93 -0.92 -22.37
CA GLU A 77 6.64 0.23 -21.81
C GLU A 77 5.68 1.36 -21.41
N GLU A 78 4.65 1.62 -22.22
CA GLU A 78 3.58 2.57 -21.89
C GLU A 78 2.84 2.16 -20.61
N GLU A 79 2.43 0.90 -20.47
CA GLU A 79 1.78 0.41 -19.24
C GLU A 79 2.69 0.50 -18.01
N PHE A 80 3.99 0.23 -18.16
CA PHE A 80 4.99 0.46 -17.12
C PHE A 80 5.06 1.93 -16.68
N SER A 81 4.97 2.86 -17.65
CA SER A 81 4.96 4.29 -17.37
C SER A 81 3.73 4.73 -16.57
N PHE A 82 2.59 4.05 -16.75
CA PHE A 82 1.38 4.28 -15.94
C PHE A 82 1.47 3.67 -14.55
N LEU A 83 2.09 2.50 -14.41
CA LEU A 83 2.21 1.79 -13.13
C LEU A 83 3.21 2.44 -12.17
N LYS A 84 4.33 2.95 -12.69
CA LYS A 84 5.41 3.50 -11.85
C LYS A 84 4.95 4.63 -10.91
N PRO A 85 4.22 5.68 -11.37
CA PRO A 85 3.68 6.70 -10.48
C PRO A 85 2.70 6.16 -9.42
N LYS A 86 1.96 5.09 -9.72
CA LYS A 86 1.05 4.45 -8.76
C LYS A 86 1.84 3.77 -7.65
N ILE A 87 2.90 3.03 -7.99
CA ILE A 87 3.81 2.42 -7.01
C ILE A 87 4.48 3.50 -6.15
N GLU A 88 4.93 4.61 -6.75
CA GLU A 88 5.49 5.75 -6.03
C GLU A 88 4.48 6.40 -5.07
N ALA A 89 3.20 6.49 -5.46
CA ALA A 89 2.13 6.99 -4.59
C ALA A 89 1.89 6.08 -3.38
N LEU A 90 1.96 4.75 -3.54
CA LEU A 90 1.88 3.80 -2.42
C LEU A 90 3.08 3.93 -1.48
N ASN A 91 4.30 4.03 -2.03
CA ASN A 91 5.51 4.25 -1.24
C ASN A 91 5.42 5.56 -0.42
N THR A 92 4.96 6.65 -1.04
CA THR A 92 4.77 7.94 -0.38
C THR A 92 3.76 7.85 0.75
N ALA A 93 2.59 7.25 0.51
CA ALA A 93 1.56 7.07 1.54
C ALA A 93 2.08 6.26 2.74
N ASN A 94 2.88 5.22 2.49
CA ASN A 94 3.51 4.41 3.55
C ASN A 94 4.57 5.17 4.33
N HIS A 95 5.34 6.02 3.65
CA HIS A 95 6.37 6.83 4.29
C HIS A 95 5.74 7.89 5.20
N GLU A 96 4.69 8.57 4.73
CA GLU A 96 3.91 9.52 5.54
C GLU A 96 3.37 8.87 6.82
N LEU A 97 2.77 7.69 6.68
CA LEU A 97 2.24 6.93 7.82
C LEU A 97 3.35 6.55 8.82
N LYS A 98 4.49 6.07 8.32
CA LYS A 98 5.66 5.73 9.16
C LYS A 98 6.16 6.94 9.94
N ASN A 99 6.24 8.10 9.27
CA ASN A 99 6.73 9.33 9.88
C ASN A 99 5.80 9.78 11.01
N LYS A 100 4.48 9.70 10.81
CA LYS A 100 3.50 10.02 11.87
C LYS A 100 3.52 9.04 13.03
N LEU A 101 3.67 7.74 12.76
CA LEU A 101 3.86 6.76 13.83
C LEU A 101 5.14 7.03 14.61
N SER A 102 6.25 7.31 13.93
CA SER A 102 7.55 7.59 14.57
C SER A 102 7.53 8.89 15.39
N GLU A 103 6.82 9.91 14.90
CA GLU A 103 6.58 11.16 15.64
C GLU A 103 5.82 10.88 16.94
N LEU A 104 4.75 10.09 16.86
CA LEU A 104 3.97 9.68 18.02
C LEU A 104 4.83 8.87 19.01
N GLU A 105 5.55 7.85 18.55
CA GLU A 105 6.45 7.04 19.39
C GLU A 105 7.46 7.89 20.15
N ARG A 106 8.15 8.81 19.45
CA ARG A 106 9.13 9.70 20.09
C ARG A 106 8.51 10.64 21.11
N SER A 107 7.29 11.11 20.84
CA SER A 107 6.59 11.98 21.79
C SER A 107 6.25 11.28 23.10
N THR A 108 6.29 9.94 23.16
CA THR A 108 6.02 9.17 24.37
C THR A 108 7.22 8.97 25.30
N ILE A 109 8.45 9.28 24.86
CA ILE A 109 9.68 9.12 25.67
C ILE A 109 9.62 9.85 27.01
N PRO A 110 9.14 11.12 27.11
CA PRO A 110 9.09 11.83 28.38
C PRO A 110 7.87 11.47 29.25
N LEU A 111 7.00 10.54 28.81
CA LEU A 111 5.85 10.14 29.61
C LEU A 111 6.28 9.25 30.78
N ASP A 112 5.75 9.57 31.94
CA ASP A 112 5.74 8.66 33.08
C ASP A 112 4.54 7.71 32.94
N PHE A 113 4.83 6.46 32.59
CA PHE A 113 3.83 5.41 32.39
C PHE A 113 3.22 4.89 33.70
N ASP A 114 3.79 5.25 34.85
CA ASP A 114 3.26 4.87 36.17
C ASP A 114 2.15 5.83 36.63
N ILE A 115 1.99 6.96 35.95
CA ILE A 115 0.87 7.86 36.15
C ILE A 115 -0.39 7.20 35.60
N GLY A 116 -1.40 7.05 36.46
CA GLY A 116 -2.69 6.44 36.13
C GLY A 116 -3.58 7.27 35.20
N SER A 117 -3.03 7.88 34.14
CA SER A 117 -3.77 8.79 33.28
C SER A 117 -4.66 8.07 32.26
N PRO A 118 -5.79 8.68 31.85
CA PRO A 118 -6.67 8.14 30.81
C PRO A 118 -5.99 7.87 29.47
N LEU A 119 -4.92 8.62 29.14
CA LEU A 119 -4.11 8.41 27.94
C LEU A 119 -3.34 7.09 28.01
N ILE A 120 -2.73 6.80 29.16
CA ILE A 120 -1.88 5.63 29.38
C ILE A 120 -2.72 4.36 29.50
N HIS A 121 -3.75 4.37 30.35
CA HIS A 121 -4.59 3.19 30.59
C HIS A 121 -5.73 3.03 29.57
N GLY A 122 -6.06 4.09 28.85
CA GLY A 122 -7.24 4.12 28.00
C GLY A 122 -8.54 4.33 28.79
N THR A 123 -9.62 4.44 28.06
CA THR A 123 -10.99 4.58 28.58
C THR A 123 -11.94 3.66 27.79
N ALA A 124 -13.23 3.65 28.14
CA ALA A 124 -14.23 2.91 27.39
C ALA A 124 -14.35 3.35 25.90
N ILE A 125 -13.91 4.58 25.59
CA ILE A 125 -14.04 5.21 24.26
C ILE A 125 -12.70 5.45 23.57
N GLN A 126 -11.58 5.31 24.28
CA GLN A 126 -10.25 5.49 23.73
C GLN A 126 -9.33 4.32 24.14
N PRO A 127 -8.69 3.63 23.17
CA PRO A 127 -7.68 2.65 23.51
C PRO A 127 -6.48 3.30 24.21
N SER A 128 -5.86 2.55 25.13
CA SER A 128 -4.58 2.92 25.76
C SER A 128 -3.52 3.28 24.72
N LEU A 129 -2.65 4.24 25.02
CA LEU A 129 -1.54 4.66 24.15
C LEU A 129 -0.68 3.49 23.64
N SER A 130 -0.35 2.53 24.51
CA SER A 130 0.41 1.33 24.15
C SER A 130 -0.29 0.49 23.06
N ARG A 131 -1.63 0.40 23.13
CA ARG A 131 -2.46 -0.29 22.15
C ARG A 131 -2.52 0.49 20.84
N VAL A 132 -2.62 1.81 20.87
CA VAL A 132 -2.54 2.65 19.66
C VAL A 132 -1.22 2.44 18.95
N LEU A 133 -0.09 2.51 19.66
CA LEU A 133 1.24 2.30 19.10
C LEU A 133 1.40 0.90 18.50
N LYS A 134 1.05 -0.14 19.26
CA LYS A 134 1.11 -1.54 18.80
C LYS A 134 0.27 -1.77 17.54
N ASN A 135 -0.96 -1.27 17.56
CA ASN A 135 -1.89 -1.39 16.43
C ASN A 135 -1.40 -0.58 15.23
N GLY A 136 -0.90 0.64 15.46
CA GLY A 136 -0.32 1.50 14.43
C GLY A 136 0.87 0.83 13.74
N LEU A 137 1.75 0.18 14.51
CA LEU A 137 2.87 -0.59 13.98
C LEU A 137 2.42 -1.79 13.14
N GLN A 138 1.41 -2.54 13.61
CA GLN A 138 0.83 -3.66 12.84
C GLN A 138 0.19 -3.18 11.54
N PHE A 139 -0.56 -2.08 11.59
CA PHE A 139 -1.19 -1.45 10.44
C PHE A 139 -0.12 -1.01 9.42
N TRP A 140 0.92 -0.30 9.86
CA TRP A 140 2.02 0.11 8.99
C TRP A 140 2.76 -1.09 8.39
N THR A 141 3.03 -2.13 9.18
CA THR A 141 3.76 -3.33 8.73
C THR A 141 3.00 -4.06 7.62
N PHE A 142 1.66 -4.14 7.72
CA PHE A 142 0.83 -4.71 6.67
C PHE A 142 1.07 -4.01 5.32
N PHE A 143 0.94 -2.69 5.28
CA PHE A 143 1.10 -1.92 4.05
C PHE A 143 2.56 -1.85 3.59
N SER A 144 3.52 -1.84 4.52
CA SER A 144 4.95 -1.90 4.20
C SER A 144 5.31 -3.21 3.50
N ASN A 145 4.80 -4.34 3.98
CA ASN A 145 5.02 -5.65 3.35
C ASN A 145 4.38 -5.71 1.96
N ALA A 146 3.19 -5.15 1.81
CA ALA A 146 2.50 -5.08 0.53
C ALA A 146 3.28 -4.26 -0.51
N VAL A 147 3.74 -3.05 -0.17
CA VAL A 147 4.60 -2.24 -1.06
C VAL A 147 5.91 -2.94 -1.38
N LYS A 148 6.53 -3.60 -0.40
CA LYS A 148 7.76 -4.36 -0.63
C LYS A 148 7.55 -5.45 -1.69
N LYS A 149 6.47 -6.23 -1.57
CA LYS A 149 6.13 -7.27 -2.55
C LYS A 149 5.91 -6.68 -3.95
N ILE A 150 5.15 -5.58 -4.05
CA ILE A 150 4.93 -4.88 -5.33
C ILE A 150 6.25 -4.42 -5.93
N ASN A 151 7.11 -3.75 -5.15
CA ASN A 151 8.41 -3.27 -5.61
C ASN A 151 9.33 -4.42 -6.06
N GLU A 152 9.32 -5.54 -5.35
CA GLU A 152 10.12 -6.73 -5.71
C GLU A 152 9.63 -7.31 -7.04
N SER A 153 8.33 -7.62 -7.16
CA SER A 153 7.74 -8.16 -8.39
C SER A 153 7.88 -7.21 -9.59
N PHE A 154 7.81 -5.89 -9.36
CA PHE A 154 7.99 -4.90 -10.43
C PHE A 154 9.45 -4.81 -10.91
N LYS A 155 10.43 -4.96 -10.00
CA LYS A 155 11.86 -4.92 -10.34
C LYS A 155 12.33 -6.20 -11.04
N SER A 156 11.81 -7.35 -10.64
CA SER A 156 12.14 -8.65 -11.23
C SER A 156 11.21 -9.03 -12.38
N PHE A 157 10.46 -8.08 -12.93
CA PHE A 157 9.50 -8.35 -13.99
C PHE A 157 10.18 -8.79 -15.27
N ASP A 158 9.72 -9.90 -15.83
CA ASP A 158 10.10 -10.41 -17.15
C ASP A 158 8.84 -10.71 -17.95
N VAL A 159 8.62 -9.94 -19.01
CA VAL A 159 7.48 -10.06 -19.94
C VAL A 159 7.38 -11.45 -20.58
N ARG A 160 8.52 -12.13 -20.77
CA ARG A 160 8.56 -13.45 -21.40
C ARG A 160 8.28 -14.58 -20.41
N ASN A 161 8.32 -14.28 -19.11
CA ASN A 161 8.09 -15.26 -18.06
C ASN A 161 6.68 -15.09 -17.49
N GLU A 162 5.79 -16.04 -17.85
CA GLU A 162 4.41 -16.07 -17.35
C GLU A 162 4.32 -16.05 -15.82
N THR A 163 5.25 -16.70 -15.11
CA THR A 163 5.28 -16.69 -13.65
C THR A 163 5.56 -15.29 -13.12
N SER A 164 6.51 -14.57 -13.74
CA SER A 164 6.83 -13.19 -13.36
C SER A 164 5.66 -12.24 -13.56
N VAL A 165 4.94 -12.39 -14.69
CA VAL A 165 3.71 -11.63 -14.98
C VAL A 165 2.63 -11.89 -13.93
N GLN A 166 2.42 -13.16 -13.59
CA GLN A 166 1.43 -13.56 -12.61
C GLN A 166 1.78 -13.12 -11.19
N GLU A 167 3.08 -13.12 -10.83
CA GLU A 167 3.59 -12.60 -9.55
C GLU A 167 3.32 -11.10 -9.42
N LEU A 168 3.59 -10.31 -10.47
CA LEU A 168 3.28 -8.89 -10.49
C LEU A 168 1.78 -8.66 -10.32
N GLU A 169 0.92 -9.33 -11.10
CA GLU A 169 -0.53 -9.18 -10.98
C GLU A 169 -1.02 -9.54 -9.55
N ASN A 170 -0.50 -10.63 -8.98
CA ASN A 170 -0.88 -11.09 -7.63
C ASN A 170 -0.31 -10.20 -6.52
N SER A 171 0.73 -9.40 -6.78
CA SER A 171 1.25 -8.45 -5.79
C SER A 171 0.28 -7.30 -5.51
N PHE A 172 -0.59 -6.96 -6.46
CA PHE A 172 -1.63 -5.92 -6.32
C PHE A 172 -2.97 -6.45 -5.77
N LYS A 173 -3.15 -7.78 -5.69
CA LYS A 173 -4.35 -8.42 -5.09
C LYS A 173 -4.27 -8.42 -3.56
N ILE A 174 -4.26 -7.23 -2.98
CA ILE A 174 -4.12 -7.03 -1.53
C ILE A 174 -5.50 -6.98 -0.88
N ASN A 175 -5.70 -7.77 0.18
CA ASN A 175 -6.92 -7.71 0.97
C ASN A 175 -6.89 -6.49 1.92
N ILE A 176 -7.24 -5.32 1.40
CA ILE A 176 -7.30 -4.07 2.17
C ILE A 176 -8.43 -4.11 3.22
N ARG A 177 -9.40 -5.01 3.06
CA ARG A 177 -10.51 -5.25 4.00
C ARG A 177 -10.26 -6.42 4.94
N ASP A 178 -9.00 -6.69 5.25
CA ASP A 178 -8.61 -7.68 6.25
C ASP A 178 -9.28 -7.37 7.60
N GLU A 179 -9.88 -8.37 8.24
CA GLU A 179 -10.61 -8.21 9.51
C GLU A 179 -9.77 -7.53 10.58
N ARG A 180 -8.46 -7.75 10.59
CA ARG A 180 -7.55 -7.09 11.52
C ARG A 180 -7.48 -5.60 11.24
N LEU A 181 -7.35 -5.18 9.98
CA LEU A 181 -7.36 -3.75 9.62
C LEU A 181 -8.70 -3.11 9.96
N THR A 182 -9.81 -3.77 9.66
CA THR A 182 -11.15 -3.28 10.03
C THR A 182 -11.31 -3.13 11.53
N TYR A 183 -10.82 -4.11 12.30
CA TYR A 183 -10.81 -4.05 13.76
C TYR A 183 -9.95 -2.88 14.28
N LEU A 184 -8.77 -2.67 13.70
CA LEU A 184 -7.91 -1.55 14.06
C LEU A 184 -8.58 -0.19 13.80
N LEU A 185 -9.18 -0.03 12.61
CA LEU A 185 -9.92 1.19 12.26
C LEU A 185 -11.09 1.42 13.23
N ALA A 186 -11.85 0.38 13.54
CA ALA A 186 -13.00 0.44 14.45
C ALA A 186 -12.59 0.81 15.88
N LEU A 187 -11.43 0.37 16.36
CA LEU A 187 -10.91 0.77 17.67
C LEU A 187 -10.47 2.24 17.71
N THR A 188 -9.98 2.76 16.59
CA THR A 188 -9.42 4.13 16.51
C THR A 188 -10.45 5.19 16.13
N GLN A 189 -11.66 4.80 15.72
CA GLN A 189 -12.69 5.73 15.23
C GLN A 189 -13.26 6.67 16.31
N TYR A 190 -13.16 6.30 17.60
CA TYR A 190 -13.74 7.05 18.72
C TYR A 190 -12.72 7.90 19.50
N VAL A 191 -11.48 7.95 19.01
CA VAL A 191 -10.36 8.67 19.64
C VAL A 191 -10.57 10.20 19.65
N ASP A 192 -11.57 10.72 18.91
CA ASP A 192 -11.91 12.14 18.80
C ASP A 192 -12.86 12.67 19.88
N ASN A 193 -13.14 11.92 20.94
CA ASN A 193 -13.89 12.48 22.06
C ASN A 193 -12.97 13.41 22.87
N GLU A 194 -13.01 14.70 22.55
CA GLU A 194 -12.45 15.79 23.38
C GLU A 194 -12.93 15.73 24.85
N ARG A 195 -13.99 14.96 25.13
CA ARG A 195 -14.56 14.66 26.45
C ARG A 195 -13.99 13.42 27.15
N ALA A 196 -13.10 12.64 26.52
CA ALA A 196 -12.46 11.49 27.15
C ALA A 196 -11.45 11.89 28.24
N ILE A 197 -11.12 13.18 28.30
CA ILE A 197 -10.16 13.77 29.22
C ILE A 197 -10.76 14.98 29.97
N THR A 198 -12.09 15.00 30.12
CA THR A 198 -12.78 15.86 31.10
C THR A 198 -13.11 15.09 32.36
#